data_AF-A0AAV7TK11-F1
#
_entry.id   AF-A0AAV7TK11-F1
#
_cell.length_a   1.000
_cell.length_b   1.000
_cell.length_c   1.000
_cell.angle_alpha   90.00
_cell.angle_beta   90.00
_cell.angle_gamma   90.00
#
_symmetry.space_group_name_H-M   'P 1'
#
loop_
_entity.id
_entity.type
_entity.pdbx_description
1 polymer ?
#
loop_
_entity_poly.entity_id
_entity_poly.type
_entity_poly.pdbx_seq_one_letter_code
_entity_poly.pdbx_strand_id
1 'polypeptide(L)'
;MVKQQGGRETLSEGASQGASREKLGDSEALATHTAAILGAIRDTKTTLEAQIVTLAGDMGLLREDQRKLEDLMKETEDTLETTVPQVKHLNQGITFMGKEMWTLAIKLEDASSRSKHHNMPLVGVPEKLEGPSLELYIEDWLAEWYSVGGSPLEILCGICSQNSGNAPATWGTPSPHHCTTDELSKPGCDSPDGEEKQLL
;
A
#
# COMPACT_ATOMS: atom_id res chain seq x y z
N MET A 1 -8.95 42.99 89.96
CA MET A 1 -7.63 42.97 90.63
C MET A 1 -6.71 43.83 89.78
N VAL A 2 -6.45 45.11 90.10
CA VAL A 2 -5.46 45.64 91.09
C VAL A 2 -4.07 45.04 90.78
N LYS A 3 -3.01 45.75 90.35
CA LYS A 3 -2.32 46.98 90.83
C LYS A 3 -1.33 47.44 89.71
N GLN A 4 -1.19 48.72 89.34
CA GLN A 4 -0.20 49.72 89.84
C GLN A 4 1.27 49.21 89.83
N GLN A 5 2.23 49.80 89.10
CA GLN A 5 3.01 51.05 89.33
C GLN A 5 3.89 51.28 88.07
N GLY A 6 4.26 52.47 87.60
CA GLY A 6 4.65 53.68 88.32
C GLY A 6 6.18 53.75 88.43
N GLY A 7 6.86 54.41 87.49
CA GLY A 7 8.32 54.59 87.52
C GLY A 7 8.78 55.66 86.52
N ARG A 8 8.88 56.90 87.01
CA ARG A 8 9.37 58.10 86.32
C ARG A 8 10.78 58.36 86.83
N GLU A 9 11.76 58.39 85.95
CA GLU A 9 13.06 59.01 86.23
C GLU A 9 13.48 59.89 85.05
N THR A 10 13.98 61.06 85.43
CA THR A 10 14.44 62.19 84.61
C THR A 10 15.97 62.23 84.56
N LEU A 11 16.50 62.99 83.59
CA LEU A 11 17.91 63.41 83.38
C LEU A 11 18.69 62.43 82.46
N SER A 12 19.45 62.86 81.47
CA SER A 12 20.19 64.11 81.31
C SER A 12 20.46 64.43 79.83
N GLU A 13 20.50 65.71 79.51
CA GLU A 13 21.10 66.24 78.28
C GLU A 13 22.61 65.99 78.29
N GLY A 14 23.09 65.31 77.25
CA GLY A 14 24.50 65.13 76.96
C GLY A 14 24.74 65.32 75.46
N ALA A 15 25.17 66.52 75.09
CA ALA A 15 25.58 66.89 73.75
C ALA A 15 26.78 66.04 73.29
N SER A 16 26.60 65.31 72.19
CA SER A 16 27.67 64.68 71.41
C SER A 16 27.22 64.61 69.94
N GLN A 17 27.06 65.78 69.33
CA GLN A 17 26.96 65.92 67.88
C GLN A 17 28.37 66.07 67.34
N GLY A 18 28.91 65.03 66.71
CA GLY A 18 30.21 65.17 66.04
C GLY A 18 30.85 63.95 65.40
N ALA A 19 30.39 62.72 65.63
CA ALA A 19 31.05 61.52 65.08
C ALA A 19 30.12 60.37 64.65
N SER A 20 28.80 60.59 64.57
CA SER A 20 27.81 59.53 64.26
C SER A 20 27.23 59.58 62.85
N ARG A 21 27.64 60.56 62.02
CA ARG A 21 27.02 60.79 60.70
C ARG A 21 27.56 59.86 59.61
N GLU A 22 28.73 59.25 59.79
CA GLU A 22 29.31 58.30 58.83
C GLU A 22 28.75 56.88 59.03
N LYS A 23 28.55 56.42 60.27
CA LYS A 23 27.97 55.09 60.56
C LYS A 23 26.48 54.93 60.23
N LEU A 24 25.74 56.04 60.07
CA LEU A 24 24.33 56.01 59.67
C LEU A 24 24.16 55.76 58.16
N GLY A 25 25.11 56.20 57.33
CA GLY A 25 25.09 55.96 55.88
C GLY A 25 25.26 54.48 55.52
N ASP A 26 26.10 53.76 56.27
CA ASP A 26 26.30 52.31 56.08
C ASP A 26 25.06 51.49 56.46
N SER A 27 24.31 51.93 57.48
CA SER A 27 23.06 51.27 57.91
C SER A 27 21.92 51.50 56.93
N GLU A 28 21.84 52.69 56.33
CA GLU A 28 20.86 53.01 55.29
C GLU A 28 21.18 52.23 54.01
N ALA A 29 22.44 52.20 53.59
CA ALA A 29 22.92 51.42 52.45
C ALA A 29 22.60 49.92 52.63
N LEU A 30 22.88 49.35 53.81
CA LEU A 30 22.57 47.95 54.14
C LEU A 30 21.06 47.67 54.10
N ALA A 31 20.22 48.61 54.56
CA ALA A 31 18.77 48.47 54.50
C ALA A 31 18.26 48.47 53.05
N THR A 32 18.78 49.35 52.18
CA THR A 32 18.47 49.33 50.75
C THR A 32 18.93 48.06 50.05
N HIS A 33 20.13 47.55 50.36
CA HIS A 33 20.62 46.29 49.79
C HIS A 33 19.76 45.11 50.24
N THR A 34 19.37 45.07 51.52
CA THR A 34 18.49 44.02 52.05
C THR A 34 17.11 44.06 51.38
N ALA A 35 16.54 45.27 51.20
CA ALA A 35 15.27 45.44 50.50
C ALA A 35 15.36 45.01 49.02
N ALA A 36 16.47 45.31 48.34
CA ALA A 36 16.71 44.89 46.95
C ALA A 36 16.83 43.36 46.83
N ILE A 37 17.54 42.71 47.75
CA ILE A 37 17.68 41.23 47.80
C ILE A 37 16.32 40.58 48.05
N LEU A 38 15.55 41.08 49.02
CA LEU A 38 14.21 40.55 49.31
C LEU A 38 13.23 40.78 48.14
N GLY A 39 13.38 41.89 47.43
CA GLY A 39 12.67 42.14 46.17
C GLY A 39 13.00 41.10 45.11
N ALA A 40 14.29 40.88 44.84
CA ALA A 40 14.74 39.87 43.87
C ALA A 40 14.29 38.44 44.26
N ILE A 41 14.31 38.08 45.54
CA ILE A 41 13.80 36.79 46.03
C ILE A 41 12.29 36.68 45.78
N ARG A 42 11.53 37.75 46.00
CA ARG A 42 10.09 37.76 45.72
C ARG A 42 9.83 37.60 44.21
N ASP A 43 10.54 38.34 43.37
CA ASP A 43 10.34 38.32 41.93
C ASP A 43 10.69 36.93 41.34
N THR A 44 11.81 36.36 41.76
CA THR A 44 12.21 34.99 41.37
C THR A 44 11.19 33.96 41.84
N LYS A 45 10.68 34.07 43.07
CA LYS A 45 9.60 33.21 43.57
C LYS A 45 8.35 33.31 42.69
N THR A 46 7.87 34.50 42.39
CA THR A 46 6.67 34.68 41.56
C THR A 46 6.86 34.17 40.13
N THR A 47 8.07 34.32 39.58
CA THR A 47 8.43 33.79 38.26
C THR A 47 8.42 32.26 38.25
N LEU A 48 9.00 31.64 39.27
CA LEU A 48 8.99 30.18 39.41
C LEU A 48 7.57 29.65 39.61
N GLU A 49 6.75 30.31 40.43
CA GLU A 49 5.33 29.94 40.60
C GLU A 49 4.57 30.00 39.27
N ALA A 50 4.77 31.05 38.47
CA ALA A 50 4.17 31.15 37.15
C ALA A 50 4.64 30.04 36.19
N GLN A 51 5.95 29.76 36.16
CA GLN A 51 6.52 28.67 35.34
C GLN A 51 5.99 27.29 35.74
N ILE A 52 5.83 27.03 37.03
CA ILE A 52 5.25 25.78 37.54
C ILE A 52 3.80 25.62 37.07
N VAL A 53 3.00 26.70 37.11
CA VAL A 53 1.62 26.68 36.63
C VAL A 53 1.56 26.40 35.13
N THR A 54 2.41 27.06 34.33
CA THR A 54 2.51 26.78 32.89
C THR A 54 2.88 25.33 32.61
N LEU A 55 3.93 24.82 33.27
CA LEU A 55 4.38 23.44 33.11
C LEU A 55 3.29 22.43 33.52
N ALA A 56 2.53 22.73 34.58
CA ALA A 56 1.39 21.90 34.97
C ALA A 56 0.28 21.88 33.90
N GLY A 57 0.04 23.02 33.24
CA GLY A 57 -0.86 23.12 32.09
C GLY A 57 -0.38 22.28 30.91
N ASP A 58 0.90 22.43 30.54
CA ASP A 58 1.51 21.69 29.42
C ASP A 58 1.49 20.17 29.67
N MET A 59 1.78 19.73 30.90
CA MET A 59 1.66 18.32 31.29
C MET A 59 0.21 17.81 31.20
N GLY A 60 -0.77 18.68 31.46
CA GLY A 60 -2.18 18.36 31.28
C GLY A 60 -2.53 18.10 29.81
N LEU A 61 -2.08 18.98 28.91
CA LEU A 61 -2.26 18.82 27.47
C LEU A 61 -1.57 17.56 26.95
N LEU A 62 -0.32 17.31 27.37
CA LEU A 62 0.43 16.12 26.97
C LEU A 62 -0.30 14.82 27.35
N ARG A 63 -0.92 14.78 28.53
CA ARG A 63 -1.72 13.61 28.98
C ARG A 63 -2.97 13.43 28.14
N GLU A 64 -3.62 14.52 27.73
CA GLU A 64 -4.77 14.46 26.85
C GLU A 64 -4.38 13.93 25.47
N ASP A 65 -3.28 14.42 24.91
CA ASP A 65 -2.77 13.98 23.61
C ASP A 65 -2.30 12.52 23.65
N GLN A 66 -1.66 12.10 24.75
CA GLN A 66 -1.31 10.69 24.97
C GLN A 66 -2.56 9.81 24.94
N ARG A 67 -3.63 10.22 25.63
CA ARG A 67 -4.88 9.46 25.64
C ARG A 67 -5.52 9.39 24.26
N LYS A 68 -5.53 10.49 23.50
CA LYS A 68 -6.03 10.50 22.11
C LYS A 68 -5.22 9.54 21.23
N LEU A 69 -3.91 9.49 21.41
CA LEU A 69 -3.05 8.58 20.66
C LEU A 69 -3.33 7.11 21.01
N GLU A 70 -3.53 6.81 22.30
CA GLU A 70 -3.92 5.47 22.76
C GLU A 70 -5.28 5.04 22.16
N ASP A 71 -6.27 5.93 22.14
CA ASP A 71 -7.58 5.67 21.55
C ASP A 71 -7.48 5.43 20.03
N LEU A 72 -6.70 6.25 19.31
CA LEU A 72 -6.45 6.07 17.87
C LEU A 72 -5.68 4.77 17.58
N MET A 73 -4.66 4.44 18.38
CA MET A 73 -3.92 3.19 18.24
C MET A 73 -4.87 2.00 18.38
N LYS A 74 -5.74 2.03 19.39
CA LYS A 74 -6.73 0.96 19.59
C LYS A 74 -7.70 0.83 18.42
N GLU A 75 -8.20 1.94 17.87
CA GLU A 75 -9.05 1.90 16.66
C GLU A 75 -8.30 1.31 15.46
N THR A 76 -7.02 1.67 15.29
CA THR A 76 -6.19 1.09 14.23
C THR A 76 -5.92 -0.40 14.43
N GLU A 77 -5.78 -0.86 15.68
CA GLU A 77 -5.64 -2.28 16.00
C GLU A 77 -6.93 -3.06 15.72
N ASP A 78 -8.09 -2.54 16.15
CA ASP A 78 -9.40 -3.15 15.91
C ASP A 78 -9.71 -3.23 14.39
N THR A 79 -9.38 -2.19 13.63
CA THR A 79 -9.52 -2.19 12.17
C THR A 79 -8.53 -3.15 11.50
N LEU A 80 -7.32 -3.29 12.02
CA LEU A 80 -6.36 -4.28 11.53
C LEU A 80 -6.85 -5.71 11.81
N GLU A 81 -7.38 -5.98 13.01
CA GLU A 81 -7.92 -7.27 13.41
C GLU A 81 -9.06 -7.73 12.48
N THR A 82 -9.87 -6.80 11.99
CA THR A 82 -10.97 -7.11 11.06
C THR A 82 -10.55 -7.21 9.60
N THR A 83 -9.60 -6.39 9.15
CA THR A 83 -9.19 -6.34 7.73
C THR A 83 -8.24 -7.48 7.34
N VAL A 84 -7.31 -7.87 8.21
CA VAL A 84 -6.37 -8.99 7.97
C VAL A 84 -7.08 -10.31 7.62
N PRO A 85 -8.10 -10.79 8.35
CA PRO A 85 -8.80 -12.02 8.00
C PRO A 85 -9.62 -11.89 6.71
N GLN A 86 -10.15 -10.71 6.39
CA GLN A 86 -10.86 -10.47 5.12
C GLN A 86 -9.92 -10.60 3.92
N VAL A 87 -8.73 -10.01 3.99
CA VAL A 87 -7.70 -10.14 2.94
C VAL A 87 -7.27 -11.60 2.79
N LYS A 88 -7.07 -12.32 3.91
CA LYS A 88 -6.75 -13.74 3.89
C LYS A 88 -7.85 -14.58 3.22
N HIS A 89 -9.10 -14.33 3.55
CA HIS A 89 -10.25 -15.00 2.94
C HIS A 89 -10.35 -14.70 1.44
N LEU A 90 -10.16 -13.44 1.03
CA LEU A 90 -10.17 -13.06 -0.38
C LEU A 90 -9.05 -13.77 -1.17
N ASN A 91 -7.85 -13.85 -0.62
CA ASN A 91 -6.74 -14.55 -1.25
C ASN A 91 -7.01 -16.07 -1.39
N GLN A 92 -7.66 -16.68 -0.40
CA GLN A 92 -8.13 -18.06 -0.50
C GLN A 92 -9.19 -18.23 -1.61
N GLY A 93 -10.11 -17.27 -1.76
CA GLY A 93 -11.08 -17.25 -2.85
C GLY A 93 -10.43 -17.15 -4.23
N ILE A 94 -9.47 -16.22 -4.39
CA ILE A 94 -8.73 -16.04 -5.65
C ILE A 94 -7.96 -17.30 -6.02
N THR A 95 -7.25 -17.92 -5.07
CA THR A 95 -6.49 -19.15 -5.34
C THR A 95 -7.41 -20.33 -5.67
N PHE A 96 -8.58 -20.42 -5.04
CA PHE A 96 -9.59 -21.42 -5.39
C PHE A 96 -10.14 -21.21 -6.81
N MET A 97 -10.60 -19.99 -7.12
CA MET A 97 -11.10 -19.63 -8.45
C MET A 97 -10.04 -19.86 -9.54
N GLY A 98 -8.77 -19.53 -9.27
CA GLY A 98 -7.67 -19.77 -10.21
C GLY A 98 -7.51 -21.26 -10.57
N LYS A 99 -7.66 -22.15 -9.58
CA LYS A 99 -7.63 -23.61 -9.82
C LYS A 99 -8.84 -24.08 -10.61
N GLU A 100 -10.03 -23.55 -10.34
CA GLU A 100 -11.24 -23.87 -11.11
C GLU A 100 -11.12 -23.40 -12.55
N MET A 101 -10.67 -22.17 -12.78
CA MET A 101 -10.42 -21.62 -14.13
C MET A 101 -9.41 -22.46 -14.90
N TRP A 102 -8.32 -22.88 -14.27
CA TRP A 102 -7.32 -23.74 -14.90
C TRP A 102 -7.92 -25.10 -15.29
N THR A 103 -8.72 -25.69 -14.40
CA THR A 103 -9.43 -26.95 -14.68
C THR A 103 -10.41 -26.80 -15.84
N LEU A 104 -11.16 -25.70 -15.90
CA LEU A 104 -12.08 -25.41 -17.00
C LEU A 104 -11.32 -25.18 -18.32
N ALA A 105 -10.20 -24.48 -18.29
CA ALA A 105 -9.36 -24.26 -19.48
C ALA A 105 -8.85 -25.58 -20.06
N ILE A 106 -8.40 -26.51 -19.22
CA ILE A 106 -7.98 -27.85 -19.67
C ILE A 106 -9.14 -28.61 -20.30
N LYS A 107 -10.32 -28.60 -19.65
CA LYS A 107 -11.51 -29.28 -20.19
C LYS A 107 -11.96 -28.68 -21.53
N LEU A 108 -11.85 -27.36 -21.67
CA LEU A 108 -12.16 -26.67 -22.91
C LEU A 108 -11.19 -27.08 -24.03
N GLU A 109 -9.89 -27.15 -23.72
CA GLU A 109 -8.87 -27.57 -24.69
C GLU A 109 -9.06 -29.04 -25.11
N ASP A 110 -9.37 -29.94 -24.17
CA ASP A 110 -9.70 -31.34 -24.47
C ASP A 110 -10.95 -31.44 -25.35
N ALA A 111 -12.01 -30.71 -25.02
CA ALA A 111 -13.24 -30.68 -25.82
C ALA A 111 -13.00 -30.12 -27.23
N SER A 112 -12.22 -29.04 -27.35
CA SER A 112 -11.79 -28.46 -28.63
C SER A 112 -11.00 -29.48 -29.46
N SER A 113 -10.01 -30.14 -28.84
CA SER A 113 -9.20 -31.16 -29.47
C SER A 113 -10.03 -32.35 -29.96
N ARG A 114 -10.95 -32.86 -29.13
CA ARG A 114 -11.85 -33.95 -29.51
C ARG A 114 -12.83 -33.56 -30.61
N SER A 115 -13.35 -32.33 -30.58
CA SER A 115 -14.23 -31.82 -31.63
C SER A 115 -13.50 -31.66 -32.96
N LYS A 116 -12.22 -31.28 -32.95
CA LYS A 116 -11.41 -31.10 -34.15
C LYS A 116 -10.79 -32.40 -34.65
N HIS A 117 -10.75 -33.45 -33.84
CA HIS A 117 -10.13 -34.73 -34.20
C HIS A 117 -10.72 -35.35 -35.48
N HIS A 118 -12.01 -35.11 -35.74
CA HIS A 118 -12.69 -35.58 -36.95
C HIS A 118 -12.76 -34.53 -38.07
N ASN A 119 -12.21 -33.34 -37.84
CA ASN A 119 -12.22 -32.26 -38.82
C ASN A 119 -10.89 -32.27 -39.56
N MET A 120 -10.92 -32.56 -40.86
CA MET A 120 -9.75 -32.42 -41.73
C MET A 120 -9.76 -31.00 -42.31
N PRO A 121 -8.77 -30.15 -42.00
CA PRO A 121 -8.70 -28.82 -42.60
C PRO A 121 -8.35 -28.95 -44.09
N LEU A 122 -9.23 -28.43 -44.95
CA LEU A 122 -8.94 -28.28 -46.37
C LEU A 122 -8.19 -26.95 -46.56
N VAL A 123 -6.89 -27.03 -46.85
CA VAL A 123 -6.01 -25.87 -47.03
C VAL A 123 -5.57 -25.79 -48.49
N GLY A 124 -5.60 -24.59 -49.08
CA GLY A 124 -5.14 -24.36 -50.45
C GLY A 124 -6.19 -24.63 -51.53
N VAL A 125 -7.46 -24.82 -51.16
CA VAL A 125 -8.57 -24.83 -52.12
C VAL A 125 -8.74 -23.41 -52.67
N PRO A 126 -8.63 -23.19 -53.99
CA PRO A 126 -8.80 -21.86 -54.56
C PRO A 126 -10.22 -21.34 -54.34
N GLU A 127 -10.35 -20.11 -53.85
CA GLU A 127 -11.65 -19.48 -53.69
C GLU A 127 -12.42 -19.49 -55.03
N LYS A 128 -13.70 -19.88 -54.99
CA LYS A 128 -14.64 -19.97 -56.14
C LYS A 128 -14.48 -21.20 -57.05
N LEU A 129 -13.56 -22.12 -56.77
CA LEU A 129 -13.48 -23.40 -57.50
C LEU A 129 -14.58 -24.39 -57.07
N GLU A 130 -15.13 -24.18 -55.88
CA GLU A 130 -16.09 -25.05 -55.18
C GLU A 130 -17.47 -25.11 -55.86
N GLY A 131 -17.75 -24.22 -56.82
CA GLY A 131 -19.05 -24.14 -57.47
C GLY A 131 -20.19 -23.80 -56.50
N PRO A 132 -21.43 -24.26 -56.74
CA PRO A 132 -22.57 -23.98 -55.88
C PRO A 132 -22.66 -24.87 -54.61
N SER A 133 -21.90 -25.97 -54.54
CA SER A 133 -21.88 -26.87 -53.39
C SER A 133 -20.48 -27.42 -53.13
N LEU A 134 -19.95 -27.10 -51.95
CA LEU A 134 -18.66 -27.60 -51.47
C LEU A 134 -18.64 -29.14 -51.31
N GLU A 135 -19.79 -29.75 -50.98
CA GLU A 135 -19.91 -31.19 -50.78
C GLU A 135 -19.62 -31.95 -52.08
N LEU A 136 -20.25 -31.53 -53.18
CA LEU A 136 -20.03 -32.13 -54.50
C LEU A 136 -18.59 -31.92 -54.98
N TYR A 137 -18.02 -30.74 -54.73
CA TYR A 137 -16.63 -30.46 -55.05
C TYR A 137 -15.67 -31.39 -54.30
N ILE A 138 -15.89 -31.61 -53.00
CA ILE A 138 -15.07 -32.53 -52.19
C ILE A 138 -15.23 -33.97 -52.69
N GLU A 139 -16.45 -34.41 -53.02
CA GLU A 139 -16.69 -35.76 -53.57
C GLU A 139 -15.96 -36.01 -54.89
N ASP A 140 -16.06 -35.08 -55.85
CA ASP A 140 -15.37 -35.17 -57.14
C ASP A 140 -13.85 -35.13 -56.97
N TRP A 141 -13.37 -34.22 -56.11
CA TRP A 141 -11.95 -34.10 -55.77
C TRP A 141 -11.41 -35.41 -55.16
N LEU A 142 -12.10 -35.97 -54.15
CA LEU A 142 -11.71 -37.25 -53.55
C LEU A 142 -11.74 -38.39 -54.59
N ALA A 143 -12.76 -38.46 -55.44
CA ALA A 143 -12.85 -39.48 -56.48
C ALA A 143 -11.65 -39.43 -57.45
N GLU A 144 -11.22 -38.22 -57.84
CA GLU A 144 -10.02 -38.02 -58.65
C GLU A 144 -8.77 -38.56 -57.93
N TRP A 145 -8.56 -38.19 -56.66
CA TRP A 145 -7.39 -38.65 -55.88
C TRP A 145 -7.35 -40.17 -55.67
N TYR A 146 -8.48 -40.79 -55.34
CA TYR A 146 -8.54 -42.24 -55.12
C TYR A 146 -8.43 -43.05 -56.41
N SER A 147 -8.78 -42.47 -57.56
CA SER A 147 -8.63 -43.13 -58.87
C SER A 147 -7.17 -43.30 -59.30
N VAL A 148 -6.25 -42.50 -58.75
CA VAL A 148 -4.81 -42.54 -59.05
C VAL A 148 -4.08 -43.70 -58.34
N GLY A 149 -4.77 -44.45 -57.46
CA GLY A 149 -4.28 -45.74 -56.94
C GLY A 149 -3.22 -45.66 -55.83
N GLY A 150 -2.96 -44.48 -55.28
CA GLY A 150 -2.14 -44.31 -54.08
C GLY A 150 -2.96 -44.50 -52.80
N SER A 151 -2.36 -45.05 -51.74
CA SER A 151 -3.06 -45.12 -50.45
C SER A 151 -3.33 -43.69 -49.94
N PRO A 152 -4.51 -43.38 -49.39
CA PRO A 152 -4.86 -42.02 -48.97
C PRO A 152 -3.89 -41.41 -47.94
N LEU A 153 -3.20 -42.25 -47.16
CA LEU A 153 -2.20 -41.83 -46.18
C LEU A 153 -0.87 -41.37 -46.81
N GLU A 154 -0.44 -41.98 -47.92
CA GLU A 154 0.78 -41.55 -48.64
C GLU A 154 0.60 -40.20 -49.32
N ILE A 155 -0.63 -39.94 -49.78
CA ILE A 155 -1.00 -38.70 -50.46
C ILE A 155 -1.07 -37.51 -49.48
N LEU A 156 -1.69 -37.69 -48.30
CA LEU A 156 -1.74 -36.65 -47.26
C LEU A 156 -0.35 -36.30 -46.71
N CYS A 157 0.56 -37.28 -46.61
CA CYS A 157 1.93 -37.06 -46.15
C CYS A 157 2.77 -36.23 -47.16
N GLY A 158 2.49 -36.37 -48.45
CA GLY A 158 3.13 -35.60 -49.53
C GLY A 158 2.79 -34.10 -49.48
N ILE A 159 1.54 -33.75 -49.16
CA ILE A 159 1.09 -32.35 -49.08
C ILE A 159 1.67 -31.65 -47.84
N CYS A 160 1.77 -32.35 -46.71
CA CYS A 160 2.37 -31.79 -45.49
C CYS A 160 3.90 -31.63 -45.58
N SER A 161 4.62 -32.50 -46.31
CA SER A 161 6.07 -32.40 -46.47
C SER A 161 6.53 -31.28 -47.42
N GLN A 162 5.70 -30.83 -48.35
CA GLN A 162 6.09 -29.76 -49.28
C GLN A 162 6.07 -28.36 -48.65
N ASN A 163 5.35 -28.15 -47.54
CA ASN A 163 5.26 -26.87 -46.85
C ASN A 163 6.38 -26.59 -45.84
N SER A 164 7.24 -27.56 -45.51
CA SER A 164 8.36 -27.34 -44.58
C SER A 164 9.67 -26.96 -45.27
N GLY A 165 9.75 -27.06 -46.60
CA GLY A 165 11.00 -26.95 -47.35
C GLY A 165 11.29 -25.62 -48.03
N ASN A 166 10.29 -24.74 -48.23
CA ASN A 166 10.49 -23.45 -48.89
C ASN A 166 9.42 -22.45 -48.41
N ALA A 167 9.74 -21.63 -47.41
CA ALA A 167 8.97 -20.44 -47.10
C ALA A 167 9.63 -19.22 -47.76
N PRO A 168 9.19 -18.78 -48.97
CA PRO A 168 9.43 -17.42 -49.37
C PRO A 168 8.46 -16.52 -48.60
N ALA A 169 9.02 -15.51 -47.95
CA ALA A 169 8.24 -14.40 -47.42
C ALA A 169 7.34 -13.81 -48.53
N THR A 170 6.15 -13.33 -48.14
CA THR A 170 5.25 -12.47 -48.93
C THR A 170 4.38 -13.14 -50.01
N TRP A 171 3.46 -14.03 -49.62
CA TRP A 171 2.20 -14.20 -50.37
C TRP A 171 1.05 -14.28 -49.37
N GLY A 172 0.00 -13.48 -49.60
CA GLY A 172 -1.22 -13.49 -48.80
C GLY A 172 -1.84 -14.87 -48.86
N THR A 173 -1.73 -15.61 -47.75
CA THR A 173 -2.38 -16.90 -47.57
C THR A 173 -3.89 -16.67 -47.63
N PRO A 174 -4.64 -17.33 -48.53
CA PRO A 174 -6.10 -17.31 -48.44
C PRO A 174 -6.49 -17.84 -47.06
N SER A 175 -7.32 -17.07 -46.37
CA SER A 175 -7.70 -17.36 -44.98
C SER A 175 -8.37 -18.73 -44.94
N PRO A 176 -8.01 -19.62 -43.99
CA PRO A 176 -8.78 -20.82 -43.76
C PRO A 176 -10.22 -20.37 -43.49
N HIS A 177 -11.20 -20.92 -44.22
CA HIS A 177 -12.62 -20.57 -44.11
C HIS A 177 -13.02 -20.45 -42.64
N HIS A 178 -13.10 -19.20 -42.16
CA HIS A 178 -13.37 -18.87 -40.78
C HIS A 178 -14.88 -19.03 -40.56
N CYS A 179 -15.29 -20.13 -39.93
CA CYS A 179 -16.53 -20.11 -39.17
C CYS A 179 -16.31 -19.16 -37.99
N THR A 180 -16.94 -17.98 -38.08
CA THR A 180 -16.97 -16.95 -37.05
C THR A 180 -17.52 -17.49 -35.74
N THR A 181 -16.70 -17.47 -34.70
CA THR A 181 -17.15 -17.16 -33.33
C THR A 181 -16.09 -16.29 -32.67
N ASP A 182 -16.60 -15.23 -32.04
CA ASP A 182 -15.96 -14.01 -31.57
C ASP A 182 -14.59 -14.11 -30.88
N GLU A 183 -13.82 -13.05 -31.12
CA GLU A 183 -12.62 -12.67 -30.39
C GLU A 183 -12.93 -12.45 -28.90
N LEU A 184 -12.30 -13.24 -28.03
CA LEU A 184 -12.01 -12.84 -26.66
C LEU A 184 -10.49 -12.72 -26.50
N SER A 185 -10.11 -11.45 -26.42
CA SER A 185 -8.79 -10.91 -26.10
C SER A 185 -8.02 -11.75 -25.08
N LYS A 186 -6.81 -12.21 -25.46
CA LYS A 186 -5.83 -12.81 -24.55
C LYS A 186 -5.32 -11.75 -23.56
N PRO A 187 -5.32 -12.00 -22.23
CA PRO A 187 -4.49 -11.22 -21.32
C PRO A 187 -3.03 -11.71 -21.42
N GLY A 188 -2.10 -10.75 -21.43
CA GLY A 188 -0.67 -10.97 -21.53
C GLY A 188 -0.12 -11.81 -20.39
N CYS A 189 0.79 -12.71 -20.73
CA CYS A 189 1.66 -13.38 -19.79
C CYS A 189 2.80 -12.43 -19.42
N ASP A 190 2.60 -11.60 -18.40
CA ASP A 190 3.71 -10.94 -17.71
C ASP A 190 4.24 -11.90 -16.63
N SER A 191 5.46 -12.39 -16.85
CA SER A 191 6.25 -13.08 -15.83
C SER A 191 6.71 -12.08 -14.77
N PRO A 192 6.57 -12.38 -13.46
CA PRO A 192 7.39 -11.74 -12.45
C PRO A 192 8.51 -12.70 -12.02
N ASP A 193 9.66 -12.57 -12.70
CA ASP A 193 10.95 -12.88 -12.07
C ASP A 193 11.37 -11.65 -11.27
N GLY A 194 11.59 -11.83 -9.97
CA GLY A 194 11.99 -10.76 -9.07
C GLY A 194 12.06 -11.19 -7.62
N GLU A 195 13.05 -12.02 -7.31
CA GLU A 195 13.55 -12.18 -5.95
C GLU A 195 13.91 -10.79 -5.38
N GLU A 196 13.28 -10.39 -4.28
CA GLU A 196 13.86 -9.39 -3.39
C GLU A 196 13.86 -9.94 -1.97
N LYS A 197 15.06 -10.41 -1.58
CA LYS A 197 15.43 -10.63 -0.18
C LYS A 197 15.38 -9.29 0.54
N GLN A 198 14.53 -9.16 1.54
CA GLN A 198 14.76 -8.17 2.60
C GLN A 198 14.89 -8.88 3.94
N LEU A 199 16.10 -8.73 4.49
CA LEU A 199 16.46 -8.92 5.87
C LEU A 199 15.59 -8.02 6.75
N LEU A 200 14.93 -8.61 7.75
CA LEU A 200 14.82 -8.12 9.13
C LEU A 200 14.23 -9.22 10.01
#